data_AF-A0A9E1IP15-F1
#
_entry.id   AF-A0A9E1IP15-F1
#
_cell.length_a   1.000
_cell.length_b   1.000
_cell.length_c   1.000
_cell.angle_alpha   90.00
_cell.angle_beta   90.00
_cell.angle_gamma   90.00
#
_symmetry.space_group_name_H-M   'P 1'
#
loop_
_entity.id
_entity.type
_entity.pdbx_description
1 polymer ?
#
loop_
_entity_poly.entity_id
_entity_poly.type
_entity_poly.pdbx_seq_one_letter_code
_entity_poly.pdbx_strand_id
1 'polypeptide(L)'
;MLGSTVRYAILEAIPTDDSQEQLPSDSIVSRIAHESYVNSPNTMPPYPWWKHLESNFYRRPEGFELGLWDWIRVTGTASTDVALRTFGALALGTLAFPVGFHPVRFHAALRDRQIYTQMADSGDPKQFFPEPPSGVKVHHRRARFPLFRPKDGQCEDLSFDSPYQPVNPRMRKSHQRRSSNRVAHARWWHHNDGPRPTIVAIHGFFADHYLLNEWMFALRWFYDRGCDVVLFTLPF
;
A
#
# COMPACT_ATOMS: atom_id res chain seq x y z
N MET A 1 26.54 -5.47 16.86
CA MET A 1 26.55 -5.80 15.42
C MET A 1 25.13 -6.14 14.99
N LEU A 2 24.44 -5.23 14.30
CA LEU A 2 23.26 -5.51 13.48
C LEU A 2 23.11 -4.29 12.55
N GLY A 3 23.74 -4.36 11.37
CA GLY A 3 23.68 -3.32 10.36
C GLY A 3 22.47 -3.53 9.48
N SER A 4 21.50 -2.62 9.50
CA SER A 4 20.40 -2.55 8.54
C SER A 4 20.81 -1.67 7.36
N THR A 5 20.76 -2.23 6.15
CA THR A 5 21.07 -1.51 4.90
C THR A 5 19.78 -1.05 4.24
N VAL A 6 19.63 0.25 4.00
CA VAL A 6 18.51 0.83 3.21
C VAL A 6 19.09 1.40 1.91
N ARG A 7 18.45 1.10 0.76
CA ARG A 7 18.90 1.48 -0.59
C ARG A 7 17.93 2.50 -1.22
N TYR A 8 18.44 3.64 -1.69
CA TYR A 8 17.75 4.52 -2.65
C TYR A 8 18.77 5.17 -3.61
N ALA A 9 18.30 5.56 -4.79
CA ALA A 9 19.06 6.16 -5.89
C ALA A 9 18.39 7.48 -6.32
N ILE A 10 19.17 8.47 -6.78
CA ILE A 10 18.86 9.40 -7.89
C ILE A 10 20.10 10.27 -8.19
N LEU A 11 20.27 10.58 -9.48
CA LEU A 11 21.29 11.38 -10.15
C LEU A 11 20.87 12.85 -10.24
N GLU A 12 21.79 13.80 -10.05
CA GLU A 12 21.76 15.12 -10.72
C GLU A 12 23.17 15.57 -11.11
N ALA A 13 23.27 16.26 -12.25
CA ALA A 13 24.50 16.62 -12.95
C ALA A 13 25.05 17.99 -12.50
N ILE A 14 26.39 18.15 -12.47
CA ILE A 14 27.08 19.41 -12.16
C ILE A 14 28.06 19.78 -13.32
N PRO A 15 28.24 21.08 -13.65
CA PRO A 15 28.85 21.55 -14.89
C PRO A 15 30.38 21.43 -14.93
N THR A 16 30.93 21.41 -16.14
CA THR A 16 32.35 21.30 -16.47
C THR A 16 33.09 22.64 -16.41
N ASP A 17 34.02 22.79 -15.47
CA ASP A 17 35.14 23.73 -15.55
C ASP A 17 36.43 23.03 -15.07
N ASP A 18 37.53 23.20 -15.81
CA ASP A 18 38.73 22.34 -15.82
C ASP A 18 39.92 22.98 -15.06
N SER A 19 39.63 23.78 -14.03
CA SER A 19 40.64 24.30 -13.10
C SER A 19 40.82 23.32 -11.94
N GLN A 20 42.07 22.93 -11.65
CA GLN A 20 42.44 22.10 -10.50
C GLN A 20 42.18 22.83 -9.18
N GLU A 21 40.92 22.86 -8.77
CA GLU A 21 40.52 23.24 -7.42
C GLU A 21 40.79 22.06 -6.49
N GLN A 22 41.66 22.30 -5.52
CA GLN A 22 42.00 21.36 -4.47
C GLN A 22 40.73 21.13 -3.63
N LEU A 23 40.09 19.97 -3.80
CA LEU A 23 38.86 19.62 -3.10
C LEU A 23 39.03 19.79 -1.57
N PRO A 24 38.06 20.39 -0.87
CA PRO A 24 38.12 20.52 0.59
C PRO A 24 38.31 19.14 1.25
N SER A 25 39.04 19.11 2.37
CA SER A 25 39.45 17.88 3.08
C SER A 25 38.32 17.09 3.71
N ASP A 26 37.06 17.53 3.54
CA ASP A 26 35.90 16.88 4.10
C ASP A 26 35.52 15.66 3.26
N SER A 27 35.29 14.53 3.93
CA SER A 27 34.83 13.29 3.29
C SER A 27 33.45 13.51 2.67
N ILE A 28 33.33 13.51 1.34
CA ILE A 28 32.04 13.64 0.65
C ILE A 28 31.28 12.30 0.72
N VAL A 29 30.07 12.32 1.28
CA VAL A 29 29.15 11.16 1.29
C VAL A 29 28.14 11.33 0.16
N SER A 30 28.21 10.47 -0.85
CA SER A 30 27.44 10.63 -2.09
C SER A 30 25.92 10.44 -1.92
N ARG A 31 25.46 9.84 -0.82
CA ARG A 31 24.08 9.31 -0.69
C ARG A 31 23.22 9.95 0.40
N ILE A 32 23.73 10.93 1.14
CA ILE A 32 23.02 11.59 2.26
C ILE A 32 23.25 13.09 2.20
N ALA A 33 22.24 13.86 2.61
CA ALA A 33 22.39 15.29 2.86
C ALA A 33 23.61 15.52 3.77
N HIS A 34 24.52 16.42 3.36
CA HIS A 34 25.84 16.52 3.97
C HIS A 34 25.81 16.96 5.45
N GLU A 35 24.64 17.40 5.94
CA GLU A 35 24.41 17.84 7.31
C GLU A 35 24.01 16.71 8.28
N SER A 36 23.75 15.49 7.79
CA SER A 36 23.15 14.41 8.59
C SER A 36 24.13 13.34 9.11
N TYR A 37 25.43 13.50 8.88
CA TYR A 37 26.46 12.57 9.38
C TYR A 37 27.57 13.29 10.15
N VAL A 38 28.21 12.56 11.06
CA VAL A 38 29.32 13.06 11.90
C VAL A 38 30.67 12.60 11.37
N ASN A 39 30.74 11.35 10.93
CA ASN A 39 31.97 10.75 10.41
C ASN A 39 31.64 9.95 9.15
N SER A 40 32.50 10.06 8.14
CA SER A 40 32.54 9.11 7.03
C SER A 40 34.00 8.83 6.66
N PRO A 41 34.36 7.57 6.35
CA PRO A 41 35.67 7.28 5.80
C PRO A 41 35.77 7.95 4.43
N ASN A 42 36.85 8.70 4.18
CA ASN A 42 37.13 9.22 2.85
C ASN A 42 37.40 8.05 1.90
N THR A 43 36.38 7.68 1.12
CA THR A 43 36.40 6.57 0.17
C THR A 43 36.66 7.03 -1.26
N MET A 44 36.82 8.35 -1.46
CA MET A 44 37.08 8.93 -2.76
C MET A 44 38.57 8.81 -3.12
N PRO A 45 38.90 8.40 -4.36
CA PRO A 45 40.28 8.34 -4.78
C PRO A 45 40.90 9.76 -4.81
N PRO A 46 42.22 9.90 -4.60
CA PRO A 46 42.91 11.20 -4.62
C PRO A 46 43.01 11.82 -6.03
N TYR A 47 42.49 11.14 -7.05
CA TYR A 47 42.46 11.56 -8.45
C TYR A 47 41.03 11.91 -8.87
N PRO A 48 40.81 12.62 -9.99
CA PRO A 48 39.48 12.94 -10.51
C PRO A 48 38.59 11.70 -10.64
N TRP A 49 37.72 11.48 -9.66
CA TRP A 49 36.98 10.22 -9.52
C TRP A 49 36.07 9.97 -10.72
N TRP A 50 35.53 11.02 -11.35
CA TRP A 50 34.67 10.93 -12.53
C TRP A 50 35.39 10.40 -13.78
N LYS A 51 36.73 10.45 -13.82
CA LYS A 51 37.54 9.88 -14.91
C LYS A 51 37.98 8.44 -14.62
N HIS A 52 37.93 8.00 -13.36
CA HIS A 52 38.51 6.73 -12.90
C HIS A 52 37.61 5.94 -11.93
N LEU A 53 36.29 6.17 -11.97
CA LEU A 53 35.36 5.50 -11.07
C LEU A 53 35.32 4.01 -11.40
N GLU A 54 35.60 3.17 -10.40
CA GLU A 54 35.51 1.72 -10.60
C GLU A 54 34.08 1.30 -10.98
N SER A 55 33.95 0.38 -11.94
CA SER A 55 32.64 -0.06 -12.44
C SER A 55 31.76 -0.73 -11.38
N ASN A 56 32.34 -1.18 -10.26
CA ASN A 56 31.65 -1.79 -9.14
C ASN A 56 31.39 -0.82 -7.98
N PHE A 57 31.70 0.48 -8.12
CA PHE A 57 31.58 1.47 -7.05
C PHE A 57 30.19 1.48 -6.41
N TYR A 58 29.12 1.33 -7.22
CA TYR A 58 27.73 1.27 -6.74
C TYR A 58 27.43 0.12 -5.76
N ARG A 59 28.24 -0.94 -5.75
CA ARG A 59 28.09 -2.11 -4.87
C ARG A 59 28.81 -1.95 -3.54
N ARG A 60 29.71 -0.98 -3.41
CA ARG A 60 30.47 -0.77 -2.17
C ARG A 60 29.54 -0.21 -1.09
N PRO A 61 29.55 -0.77 0.13
CA PRO A 61 28.85 -0.17 1.24
C PRO A 61 29.56 1.14 1.62
N GLU A 62 28.83 2.25 1.57
CA GLU A 62 29.29 3.53 2.11
C GLU A 62 28.96 3.54 3.61
N GLY A 63 29.99 3.50 4.44
CA GLY A 63 29.85 3.63 5.90
C GLY A 63 29.78 5.10 6.29
N PHE A 64 28.82 5.44 7.15
CA PHE A 64 28.72 6.76 7.76
C PHE A 64 28.09 6.62 9.15
N GLU A 65 28.42 7.55 10.04
CA GLU A 65 27.80 7.66 11.35
C GLU A 65 26.77 8.78 11.33
N LEU A 66 25.52 8.48 11.67
CA LEU A 66 24.46 9.49 11.77
C LEU A 66 24.77 10.49 12.88
N GLY A 67 24.40 11.75 12.67
CA GLY A 67 24.27 12.74 13.76
C GLY A 67 23.37 12.22 14.87
N LEU A 68 23.65 12.58 16.13
CA LEU A 68 22.87 12.09 17.29
C LEU A 68 21.36 12.26 17.09
N TRP A 69 20.92 13.43 16.61
CA TRP A 69 19.51 13.72 16.37
C TRP A 69 18.90 12.88 15.24
N ASP A 70 19.63 12.68 14.15
CA ASP A 70 19.16 11.85 13.04
C ASP A 70 19.19 10.37 13.40
N TRP A 71 20.17 9.92 14.19
CA TRP A 71 20.19 8.59 14.77
C TRP A 71 18.96 8.36 15.66
N ILE A 72 18.63 9.30 16.55
CA ILE A 72 17.43 9.21 17.41
C ILE A 72 16.16 9.15 16.54
N ARG A 73 16.05 10.00 15.51
CA ARG A 73 14.89 10.01 14.60
C ARG A 73 14.73 8.71 13.84
N VAL A 74 15.80 8.25 13.19
CA VAL A 74 15.80 7.00 12.40
C VAL A 74 15.54 5.80 13.31
N THR A 75 16.22 5.73 14.45
CA THR A 75 16.06 4.62 15.40
C THR A 75 14.66 4.64 16.03
N GLY A 76 14.13 5.81 16.38
CA GLY A 76 12.80 5.97 16.93
C GLY A 76 11.69 5.57 15.96
N THR A 77 11.78 6.02 14.71
CA THR A 77 10.82 5.64 13.64
C THR A 77 10.91 4.15 13.31
N ALA A 78 12.12 3.60 13.19
CA ALA A 78 12.32 2.16 12.98
C ALA A 78 11.76 1.31 14.13
N SER A 79 11.99 1.70 15.38
CA SER A 79 11.48 0.98 16.55
C SER A 79 9.95 1.01 16.61
N THR A 80 9.34 2.14 16.24
CA THR A 80 7.89 2.31 16.17
C THR A 80 7.29 1.43 15.07
N ASP A 81 7.92 1.37 13.89
CA ASP A 81 7.51 0.47 12.80
C ASP A 81 7.58 -1.01 13.24
N VAL A 82 8.67 -1.43 13.88
CA VAL A 82 8.81 -2.80 14.40
C VAL A 82 7.71 -3.10 15.42
N ALA A 83 7.46 -2.20 16.37
CA ALA A 83 6.42 -2.38 17.37
C ALA A 83 5.02 -2.51 16.74
N LEU A 84 4.70 -1.64 15.78
CA LEU A 84 3.43 -1.68 15.04
C LEU A 84 3.27 -2.98 14.25
N ARG A 85 4.31 -3.43 13.54
CA ARG A 85 4.30 -4.69 12.79
C ARG A 85 4.16 -5.90 13.70
N THR A 86 4.91 -5.93 14.80
CA THR A 86 4.84 -7.02 15.78
C THR A 86 3.47 -7.06 16.44
N PHE A 87 2.92 -5.91 16.84
CA PHE A 87 1.57 -5.85 17.39
C PHE A 87 0.51 -6.32 16.39
N GLY A 88 0.58 -5.84 15.14
CA GLY A 88 -0.33 -6.28 14.08
C GLY A 88 -0.23 -7.79 13.82
N ALA A 89 0.99 -8.34 13.76
CA ALA A 89 1.21 -9.78 13.60
C ALA A 89 0.67 -10.60 14.78
N LEU A 90 0.85 -10.12 16.02
CA LEU A 90 0.31 -10.75 17.22
C LEU A 90 -1.22 -10.69 17.25
N ALA A 91 -1.82 -9.54 16.91
CA ALA A 91 -3.26 -9.38 16.81
C ALA A 91 -3.85 -10.31 15.75
N LEU A 92 -3.21 -10.40 14.57
CA LEU A 92 -3.59 -11.35 13.52
C LEU A 92 -3.46 -12.80 13.98
N GLY A 93 -2.32 -13.17 14.58
CA GLY A 93 -2.07 -14.51 15.07
C GLY A 93 -3.09 -14.93 16.12
N THR A 94 -3.34 -14.08 17.12
CA THR A 94 -4.30 -14.36 18.21
C THR A 94 -5.74 -14.42 17.73
N LEU A 95 -6.17 -13.57 16.81
CA LEU A 95 -7.52 -13.62 16.23
C LEU A 95 -7.72 -14.80 15.27
N ALA A 96 -6.67 -15.22 14.56
CA ALA A 96 -6.71 -16.36 13.66
C ALA A 96 -6.65 -17.72 14.37
N PHE A 97 -5.98 -17.80 15.54
CA PHE A 97 -5.71 -19.05 16.25
C PHE A 97 -6.97 -19.87 16.63
N PRO A 98 -8.04 -19.27 17.21
CA PRO A 98 -9.21 -20.04 17.66
C PRO A 98 -10.10 -20.54 16.51
N VAL A 99 -10.05 -19.91 15.33
CA VAL A 99 -10.95 -20.20 14.20
C VAL A 99 -10.25 -21.02 13.11
N GLY A 100 -8.95 -20.79 12.89
CA GLY A 100 -8.16 -21.46 11.85
C GLY A 100 -7.76 -22.89 12.17
N PHE A 101 -7.58 -23.23 13.45
CA PHE A 101 -7.13 -24.56 13.89
C PHE A 101 -8.26 -25.52 14.29
N HIS A 102 -9.54 -25.15 14.16
CA HIS A 102 -10.62 -26.11 14.41
C HIS A 102 -10.51 -27.26 13.39
N PRO A 103 -10.10 -28.48 13.79
CA PRO A 103 -9.63 -29.50 12.86
C PRO A 103 -10.72 -29.87 11.85
N VAL A 104 -11.98 -29.95 12.29
CA VAL A 104 -13.12 -30.21 11.39
C VAL A 104 -13.31 -29.12 10.32
N ARG A 105 -13.16 -27.84 10.69
CA ARG A 105 -13.30 -26.71 9.75
C ARG A 105 -12.12 -26.65 8.79
N PHE A 106 -10.92 -26.94 9.27
CA PHE A 106 -9.72 -27.06 8.44
C PHE A 106 -9.87 -28.19 7.41
N HIS A 107 -10.30 -29.39 7.82
CA HIS A 107 -10.55 -30.50 6.89
C HIS A 107 -11.69 -30.19 5.92
N ALA A 108 -12.74 -29.50 6.37
CA ALA A 108 -13.79 -29.02 5.47
C ALA A 108 -13.25 -28.04 4.42
N ALA A 109 -12.42 -27.08 4.82
CA ALA A 109 -11.78 -26.12 3.92
C ALA A 109 -10.83 -26.81 2.92
N LEU A 110 -10.06 -27.81 3.36
CA LEU A 110 -9.21 -28.62 2.47
C LEU A 110 -10.03 -29.40 1.43
N ARG A 111 -11.20 -29.93 1.81
CA ARG A 111 -12.12 -30.57 0.85
C ARG A 111 -12.68 -29.56 -0.14
N ASP A 112 -13.08 -28.39 0.35
CA ASP A 112 -13.61 -27.31 -0.50
C ASP A 112 -12.55 -26.78 -1.50
N ARG A 113 -11.25 -26.91 -1.18
CA ARG A 113 -10.13 -26.54 -2.07
C ARG A 113 -10.18 -27.24 -3.43
N GLN A 114 -10.68 -28.48 -3.49
CA GLN A 114 -10.69 -29.27 -4.73
C GLN A 114 -11.51 -28.58 -5.84
N ILE A 115 -12.64 -27.96 -5.49
CA ILE A 115 -13.50 -27.23 -6.44
C ILE A 115 -12.72 -26.09 -7.10
N TYR A 116 -12.01 -25.29 -6.29
CA TYR A 116 -11.22 -24.17 -6.80
C TYR A 116 -9.98 -24.62 -7.56
N THR A 117 -9.37 -25.73 -7.16
CA THR A 117 -8.19 -26.29 -7.84
C THR A 117 -8.57 -26.74 -9.25
N GLN A 118 -9.70 -27.44 -9.42
CA GLN A 118 -10.18 -27.85 -10.75
C GLN A 118 -10.43 -26.65 -11.68
N MET A 119 -10.97 -25.54 -11.14
CA MET A 119 -11.16 -24.31 -11.92
C MET A 119 -9.83 -23.67 -12.29
N ALA A 120 -8.88 -23.59 -11.36
CA ALA A 120 -7.55 -23.04 -11.63
C ALA A 120 -6.79 -23.89 -12.68
N ASP A 121 -6.83 -25.21 -12.54
CA ASP A 121 -6.18 -26.16 -13.46
C ASP A 121 -6.76 -26.09 -14.87
N SER A 122 -8.03 -25.69 -15.01
CA SER A 122 -8.66 -25.50 -16.33
C SER A 122 -8.07 -24.36 -17.14
N GLY A 123 -7.40 -23.40 -16.49
CA GLY A 123 -6.88 -22.19 -17.13
C GLY A 123 -7.94 -21.22 -17.65
N ASP A 124 -9.23 -21.49 -17.44
CA ASP A 124 -10.34 -20.63 -17.87
C ASP A 124 -10.80 -19.69 -16.73
N PRO A 125 -10.48 -18.38 -16.79
CA PRO A 125 -10.88 -17.44 -15.75
C PRO A 125 -12.39 -17.29 -15.63
N LYS A 126 -13.17 -17.58 -16.69
CA LYS A 126 -14.63 -17.41 -16.68
C LYS A 126 -15.33 -18.38 -15.75
N GLN A 127 -14.68 -19.48 -15.35
CA GLN A 127 -15.24 -20.42 -14.38
C GLN A 127 -15.34 -19.83 -12.97
N PHE A 128 -14.42 -18.92 -12.62
CA PHE A 128 -14.42 -18.25 -11.31
C PHE A 128 -14.93 -16.80 -11.38
N PHE A 129 -14.66 -16.11 -12.49
CA PHE A 129 -15.06 -14.73 -12.74
C PHE A 129 -16.14 -14.68 -13.84
N PRO A 130 -17.38 -15.09 -13.53
CA PRO A 130 -18.47 -14.96 -14.50
C PRO A 130 -18.74 -13.48 -14.78
N GLU A 131 -19.31 -13.22 -15.96
CA GLU A 131 -19.74 -11.87 -16.32
C GLU A 131 -20.78 -11.36 -15.31
N PRO A 132 -20.60 -10.15 -14.74
CA PRO A 132 -21.54 -9.61 -13.78
C PRO A 132 -22.90 -9.36 -14.44
N PRO A 133 -24.02 -9.58 -13.74
CA PRO A 133 -25.34 -9.36 -14.31
C PRO A 133 -25.56 -7.87 -14.61
N SER A 134 -26.20 -7.60 -15.74
CA SER A 134 -26.63 -6.26 -16.12
C SER A 134 -27.84 -5.78 -15.31
N GLY A 135 -28.00 -4.48 -15.16
CA GLY A 135 -29.23 -3.88 -14.61
C GLY A 135 -29.29 -3.85 -13.08
N VAL A 136 -28.16 -3.93 -12.39
CA VAL A 136 -28.07 -3.68 -10.95
C VAL A 136 -28.54 -2.27 -10.66
N LYS A 137 -29.58 -2.14 -9.82
CA LYS A 137 -30.13 -0.84 -9.43
C LYS A 137 -29.27 -0.25 -8.31
N VAL A 138 -28.64 0.89 -8.59
CA VAL A 138 -27.83 1.63 -7.63
C VAL A 138 -28.67 2.73 -6.98
N HIS A 139 -28.68 2.75 -5.67
CA HIS A 139 -29.31 3.79 -4.86
C HIS A 139 -28.27 4.81 -4.43
N HIS A 140 -28.58 6.08 -4.65
CA HIS A 140 -27.75 7.22 -4.30
C HIS A 140 -28.34 7.95 -3.10
N ARG A 141 -27.49 8.36 -2.16
CA ARG A 141 -27.87 9.25 -1.07
C ARG A 141 -26.71 10.21 -0.81
N ARG A 142 -27.02 11.44 -0.40
CA ARG A 142 -25.98 12.37 0.06
C ARG A 142 -25.23 11.76 1.25
N ALA A 143 -23.89 11.81 1.21
CA ALA A 143 -23.08 11.15 2.22
C ALA A 143 -23.28 11.75 3.61
N ARG A 144 -23.44 10.88 4.61
CA ARG A 144 -23.52 11.30 6.02
C ARG A 144 -22.13 11.32 6.63
N PHE A 145 -21.78 12.46 7.24
CA PHE A 145 -20.51 12.69 7.95
C PHE A 145 -19.25 12.25 7.17
N PRO A 146 -19.05 12.71 5.92
CA PRO A 146 -17.80 12.43 5.22
C PRO A 146 -16.64 13.17 5.91
N LEU A 147 -15.50 12.49 6.03
CA LEU A 147 -14.27 13.08 6.57
C LEU A 147 -13.73 14.14 5.59
N PHE A 148 -13.85 13.90 4.28
CA PHE A 148 -13.60 14.89 3.24
C PHE A 148 -14.89 15.35 2.52
N ARG A 149 -15.11 16.67 2.49
CA ARG A 149 -16.15 17.32 1.66
C ARG A 149 -15.50 18.13 0.54
N PRO A 150 -15.72 17.78 -0.74
CA PRO A 150 -15.20 18.54 -1.86
C PRO A 150 -15.88 19.91 -1.97
N LYS A 151 -15.14 20.92 -2.42
CA LYS A 151 -15.67 22.30 -2.59
C LYS A 151 -16.31 22.48 -3.98
N ASP A 152 -15.79 21.76 -4.95
CA ASP A 152 -16.08 21.80 -6.38
C ASP A 152 -16.80 20.52 -6.86
N GLY A 153 -17.37 19.76 -5.92
CA GLY A 153 -18.02 18.49 -6.21
C GLY A 153 -18.99 18.05 -5.14
N GLN A 154 -19.31 16.76 -5.16
CA GLN A 154 -20.24 16.13 -4.23
C GLN A 154 -19.65 14.85 -3.64
N CYS A 155 -20.21 14.47 -2.49
CA CYS A 155 -19.91 13.21 -1.83
C CYS A 155 -21.23 12.47 -1.60
N GLU A 156 -21.36 11.30 -2.21
CA GLU A 156 -22.54 10.45 -2.18
C GLU A 156 -22.21 9.08 -1.60
N ASP A 157 -23.13 8.53 -0.82
CA ASP A 157 -23.14 7.13 -0.43
C ASP A 157 -24.00 6.36 -1.45
N LEU A 158 -23.37 5.38 -2.11
CA LEU A 158 -23.96 4.44 -3.05
C LEU A 158 -24.30 3.13 -2.35
N SER A 159 -25.39 2.50 -2.76
CA SER A 159 -25.73 1.15 -2.32
C SER A 159 -26.48 0.35 -3.37
N PHE A 160 -26.25 -0.96 -3.44
CA PHE A 160 -26.99 -1.87 -4.31
C PHE A 160 -27.04 -3.28 -3.72
N ASP A 161 -28.08 -4.04 -4.07
CA ASP A 161 -28.16 -5.46 -3.72
C ASP A 161 -27.05 -6.23 -4.44
N SER A 162 -26.18 -6.88 -3.68
CA SER A 162 -25.05 -7.63 -4.23
C SER A 162 -25.57 -8.83 -5.04
N PRO A 163 -25.26 -8.93 -6.34
CA PRO A 163 -25.61 -10.09 -7.14
C PRO A 163 -24.68 -11.28 -6.86
N TYR A 164 -23.64 -11.10 -6.04
CA TYR A 164 -22.62 -12.10 -5.84
C TYR A 164 -23.19 -13.35 -5.15
N GLN A 165 -22.84 -14.51 -5.69
CA GLN A 165 -23.09 -15.79 -5.08
C GLN A 165 -21.80 -16.61 -5.04
N PRO A 166 -21.44 -17.20 -3.88
CA PRO A 166 -20.26 -18.05 -3.81
C PRO A 166 -20.29 -19.16 -4.84
N VAL A 167 -19.17 -19.31 -5.54
CA VAL A 167 -18.96 -20.36 -6.55
C VAL A 167 -19.14 -21.74 -5.91
N ASN A 168 -18.52 -21.98 -4.74
CA ASN A 168 -18.75 -23.21 -3.97
C ASN A 168 -20.18 -23.24 -3.39
N PRO A 169 -21.05 -24.17 -3.85
CA PRO A 169 -22.44 -24.25 -3.39
C PRO A 169 -22.59 -24.45 -1.88
N ARG A 170 -21.62 -25.12 -1.25
CA ARG A 170 -21.61 -25.40 0.20
C ARG A 170 -21.50 -24.13 1.04
N MET A 171 -20.98 -23.04 0.48
CA MET A 171 -20.79 -21.76 1.16
C MET A 171 -21.96 -20.78 0.97
N ARG A 172 -22.89 -21.03 0.04
CA ARG A 172 -23.96 -20.09 -0.31
C ARG A 172 -24.86 -19.77 0.89
N LYS A 173 -25.28 -20.79 1.64
CA LYS A 173 -26.15 -20.62 2.81
C LYS A 173 -25.48 -19.83 3.94
N SER A 174 -24.21 -20.12 4.23
CA SER A 174 -23.47 -19.43 5.30
C SER A 174 -23.15 -17.99 4.91
N HIS A 175 -22.87 -17.73 3.63
CA HIS A 175 -22.68 -16.40 3.06
C HIS A 175 -23.96 -15.55 3.16
N GLN A 176 -25.10 -16.07 2.67
CA GLN A 176 -26.38 -15.36 2.65
C GLN A 176 -26.93 -15.05 4.04
N ARG A 177 -26.54 -15.82 5.06
CA ARG A 177 -26.94 -15.57 6.46
C ARG A 177 -26.33 -14.28 7.02
N ARG A 178 -25.25 -13.77 6.43
CA ARG A 178 -24.60 -12.51 6.84
C ARG A 178 -25.24 -11.37 6.06
N SER A 179 -26.01 -10.52 6.75
CA SER A 179 -26.68 -9.37 6.13
C SER A 179 -25.70 -8.38 5.49
N SER A 180 -24.49 -8.23 6.07
CA SER A 180 -23.40 -7.43 5.49
C SER A 180 -23.10 -7.83 4.05
N ASN A 181 -23.19 -9.12 3.73
CA ASN A 181 -22.84 -9.65 2.41
C ASN A 181 -23.95 -9.50 1.37
N ARG A 182 -25.07 -8.83 1.71
CA ARG A 182 -26.24 -8.72 0.83
C ARG A 182 -26.30 -7.40 0.09
N VAL A 183 -25.69 -6.36 0.66
CA VAL A 183 -25.75 -5.00 0.13
C VAL A 183 -24.33 -4.48 -0.01
N ALA A 184 -23.97 -4.13 -1.23
CA ALA A 184 -22.74 -3.42 -1.51
C ALA A 184 -22.90 -1.96 -1.12
N HIS A 185 -21.89 -1.42 -0.46
CA HIS A 185 -21.82 -0.01 -0.10
C HIS A 185 -20.57 0.60 -0.71
N ALA A 186 -20.72 1.80 -1.26
CA ALA A 186 -19.58 2.59 -1.70
C ALA A 186 -19.79 4.07 -1.38
N ARG A 187 -18.70 4.80 -1.23
CA ARG A 187 -18.72 6.26 -1.13
C ARG A 187 -18.05 6.85 -2.34
N TRP A 188 -18.73 7.78 -3.00
CA TRP A 188 -18.30 8.38 -4.25
C TRP A 188 -18.11 9.87 -4.08
N TRP A 189 -16.91 10.34 -4.41
CA TRP A 189 -16.56 11.74 -4.55
C TRP A 189 -16.42 12.03 -6.04
N HIS A 190 -17.19 13.00 -6.54
CA HIS A 190 -17.11 13.42 -7.93
C HIS A 190 -17.17 14.93 -8.08
N HIS A 191 -16.58 15.45 -9.14
CA HIS A 191 -16.62 16.88 -9.47
C HIS A 191 -17.96 17.25 -10.14
N ASN A 192 -18.30 18.54 -10.10
CA ASN A 192 -19.55 19.04 -10.71
C ASN A 192 -19.37 19.50 -12.17
N ASP A 193 -18.15 19.55 -12.68
CA ASP A 193 -17.81 20.16 -13.98
C ASP A 193 -17.75 19.18 -15.16
N GLY A 194 -18.06 17.90 -14.93
CA GLY A 194 -18.22 16.88 -15.96
C GLY A 194 -17.52 15.56 -15.65
N PRO A 195 -17.58 14.59 -16.57
CA PRO A 195 -16.95 13.27 -16.39
C PRO A 195 -15.43 13.36 -16.28
N ARG A 196 -14.87 12.65 -15.30
CA ARG A 196 -13.43 12.56 -15.03
C ARG A 196 -12.97 11.11 -14.94
N PRO A 197 -11.67 10.82 -15.03
CA PRO A 197 -11.15 9.51 -14.67
C PRO A 197 -11.56 9.15 -13.23
N THR A 198 -12.15 7.97 -13.04
CA THR A 198 -12.62 7.51 -11.72
C THR A 198 -11.70 6.44 -11.17
N ILE A 199 -11.19 6.65 -9.96
CA ILE A 199 -10.42 5.65 -9.22
C ILE A 199 -11.38 4.81 -8.36
N VAL A 200 -11.34 3.50 -8.55
CA VAL A 200 -12.07 2.54 -7.71
C VAL A 200 -11.15 2.01 -6.62
N ALA A 201 -11.37 2.44 -5.39
CA ALA A 201 -10.65 1.99 -4.21
C ALA A 201 -11.38 0.82 -3.54
N ILE A 202 -10.66 -0.27 -3.32
CA ILE A 202 -11.12 -1.49 -2.64
C ILE A 202 -10.14 -1.79 -1.53
N HIS A 203 -10.62 -1.84 -0.29
CA HIS A 203 -9.75 -2.09 0.86
C HIS A 203 -9.46 -3.60 1.06
N GLY A 204 -8.35 -3.90 1.74
CA GLY A 204 -7.98 -5.26 2.12
C GLY A 204 -8.67 -5.74 3.40
N PHE A 205 -8.30 -6.95 3.83
CA PHE A 205 -8.72 -7.52 5.11
C PHE A 205 -8.26 -6.63 6.29
N PHE A 206 -9.09 -6.48 7.33
CA PHE A 206 -8.93 -5.57 8.50
C PHE A 206 -9.16 -4.06 8.29
N ALA A 207 -9.56 -3.62 7.09
CA ALA A 207 -9.70 -2.20 6.77
C ALA A 207 -11.17 -1.71 6.67
N ASP A 208 -12.12 -2.34 7.38
CA ASP A 208 -13.56 -2.01 7.25
C ASP A 208 -13.93 -0.59 7.78
N HIS A 209 -13.03 0.11 8.47
CA HIS A 209 -13.31 1.43 9.02
C HIS A 209 -13.07 2.54 7.98
N TYR A 210 -14.12 3.26 7.59
CA TYR A 210 -14.09 4.37 6.61
C TYR A 210 -12.97 5.40 6.88
N LEU A 211 -12.68 5.70 8.15
CA LEU A 211 -11.63 6.66 8.53
C LEU A 211 -10.21 6.14 8.26
N LEU A 212 -10.00 4.83 8.41
CA LEU A 212 -8.73 4.20 8.07
C LEU A 212 -8.55 4.17 6.54
N ASN A 213 -9.63 3.95 5.78
CA ASN A 213 -9.60 3.90 4.33
C ASN A 213 -9.36 5.26 3.65
N GLU A 214 -10.01 6.33 4.11
CA GLU A 214 -9.80 7.66 3.51
C GLU A 214 -8.36 8.17 3.71
N TRP A 215 -7.72 7.84 4.85
CA TRP A 215 -6.33 8.20 5.14
C TRP A 215 -5.32 7.29 4.43
N MET A 216 -5.51 5.96 4.46
CA MET A 216 -4.58 4.98 3.86
C MET A 216 -4.43 5.12 2.35
N PHE A 217 -5.50 5.54 1.65
CA PHE A 217 -5.48 5.62 0.18
C PHE A 217 -5.19 7.02 -0.37
N ALA A 218 -4.92 8.01 0.49
CA ALA A 218 -4.74 9.41 0.07
C ALA A 218 -5.86 9.88 -0.89
N LEU A 219 -7.11 9.45 -0.66
CA LEU A 219 -8.20 9.62 -1.62
C LEU A 219 -8.44 11.08 -2.01
N ARG A 220 -8.31 11.97 -1.02
CA ARG A 220 -8.36 13.41 -1.25
C ARG A 220 -7.28 13.89 -2.21
N TRP A 221 -6.05 13.38 -2.11
CA TRP A 221 -4.97 13.79 -3.01
C TRP A 221 -5.32 13.46 -4.46
N PHE A 222 -5.89 12.27 -4.73
CA PHE A 222 -6.33 11.91 -6.07
C PHE A 222 -7.49 12.78 -6.55
N TYR A 223 -8.44 13.07 -5.66
CA TYR A 223 -9.53 13.99 -5.95
C TYR A 223 -8.99 15.37 -6.34
N ASP A 224 -8.09 15.93 -5.53
CA ASP A 224 -7.46 17.23 -5.76
C ASP A 224 -6.58 17.25 -7.04
N ARG A 225 -6.21 16.08 -7.59
CA ARG A 225 -5.54 15.93 -8.90
C ARG A 225 -6.52 15.78 -10.07
N GLY A 226 -7.81 15.88 -9.80
CA GLY A 226 -8.87 15.93 -10.79
C GLY A 226 -9.50 14.58 -11.13
N CYS A 227 -9.26 13.54 -10.34
CA CYS A 227 -9.95 12.25 -10.49
C CYS A 227 -11.23 12.24 -9.65
N ASP A 228 -12.28 11.58 -10.14
CA ASP A 228 -13.35 11.13 -9.25
C ASP A 228 -12.88 9.88 -8.49
N VAL A 229 -13.45 9.63 -7.32
CA VAL A 229 -12.99 8.55 -6.43
C VAL A 229 -14.19 7.80 -5.87
N VAL A 230 -14.23 6.49 -6.02
CA VAL A 230 -15.23 5.63 -5.38
C VAL A 230 -14.57 4.61 -4.47
N LEU A 231 -14.93 4.62 -3.19
CA LEU A 231 -14.44 3.71 -2.16
C LEU A 231 -15.51 2.67 -1.83
N PHE A 232 -15.24 1.41 -2.14
CA PHE A 232 -16.10 0.30 -1.74
C PHE A 232 -15.81 -0.15 -0.31
N THR A 233 -16.86 -0.46 0.45
CA THR A 233 -16.75 -1.07 1.77
C THR A 233 -17.16 -2.54 1.69
N LEU A 234 -16.19 -3.42 1.90
CA LEU A 234 -16.37 -4.86 1.96
C LEU A 234 -16.82 -5.29 3.37
N PRO A 235 -17.43 -6.49 3.52
CA PRO A 235 -17.81 -7.44 2.46
C PRO A 235 -19.16 -7.13 1.81
N PHE A 236 -19.34 -7.53 0.56
CA PHE A 236 -20.62 -7.67 -0.14
C PHE A 236 -20.53 -8.72 -1.25
#